data_AF-A0A5E4GHI3-F1
#
_entry.id   AF-A0A5E4GHI3-F1
#
_cell.length_a   1.000
_cell.length_b   1.000
_cell.length_c   1.000
_cell.angle_alpha   90.00
_cell.angle_beta   90.00
_cell.angle_gamma   90.00
#
_symmetry.space_group_name_H-M   'P 1'
#
loop_
_entity.id
_entity.type
_entity.pdbx_description
1 polymer ?
#
loop_
_entity_poly.entity_id
_entity_poly.type
_entity_poly.pdbx_seq_one_letter_code
_entity_poly.pdbx_strand_id
1 'polypeptide(L)'
;QGGKNSVLASAAKKWKDFKSTLTRHYILPYTNDKEKLSQPPETYKFIEKAQWDAFVASRLSKDFESVHSQHAQIRAKLEYNHRLSRKGYAGLEDQLEETMPGVEIDRSTLWKRARQDKHGNIPDPKVAEKAKLI
;
A
#
# COMPACT_ATOMS: atom_id res chain seq x y z
N GLN A 1 15.15 -20.52 17.01
CA GLN A 1 15.38 -20.59 15.54
C GLN A 1 14.68 -19.47 14.72
N GLY A 2 14.25 -18.34 15.31
CA GLY A 2 13.42 -17.32 14.61
C GLY A 2 14.16 -16.17 13.88
N GLY A 3 15.49 -16.04 14.02
CA GLY A 3 16.22 -14.88 13.47
C GLY A 3 16.61 -14.98 11.98
N LYS A 4 16.85 -16.19 11.44
CA LYS A 4 17.28 -16.34 10.04
C LYS A 4 16.14 -16.11 9.05
N ASN A 5 14.93 -16.57 9.40
CA ASN A 5 13.73 -16.39 8.56
C ASN A 5 13.31 -14.92 8.46
N SER A 6 13.50 -14.13 9.52
CA SER A 6 13.16 -12.71 9.51
C SER A 6 14.11 -11.87 8.63
N VAL A 7 15.39 -12.23 8.58
CA VAL A 7 16.39 -11.54 7.74
C VAL A 7 16.09 -11.76 6.25
N LEU A 8 15.84 -13.01 5.83
CA LEU A 8 15.48 -13.30 4.43
C LEU A 8 14.17 -12.64 4.01
N ALA A 9 13.15 -12.64 4.89
CA ALA A 9 11.89 -11.94 4.63
C ALA A 9 12.11 -10.43 4.47
N SER A 10 12.96 -9.82 5.31
CA SER A 10 13.31 -8.40 5.20
C SER A 10 14.04 -8.10 3.90
N ALA A 11 15.02 -8.92 3.52
CA ALA A 11 15.76 -8.77 2.26
C ALA A 11 14.82 -8.88 1.06
N ALA A 12 13.93 -9.89 1.04
CA ALA A 12 12.93 -10.05 0.00
C ALA A 12 11.98 -8.86 -0.10
N LYS A 13 11.56 -8.29 1.05
CA LYS A 13 10.73 -7.07 1.07
C LYS A 13 11.50 -5.88 0.47
N LYS A 14 12.73 -5.63 0.90
CA LYS A 14 13.57 -4.54 0.37
C LYS A 14 13.79 -4.69 -1.14
N TRP A 15 13.99 -5.91 -1.62
CA TRP A 15 14.14 -6.18 -3.05
C TRP A 15 12.88 -5.88 -3.85
N LYS A 16 11.70 -6.24 -3.32
CA LYS A 16 10.40 -5.87 -3.93
C LYS A 16 10.21 -4.35 -3.94
N ASP A 17 10.47 -3.68 -2.82
CA ASP A 17 10.34 -2.23 -2.68
C ASP A 17 11.29 -1.48 -3.64
N PHE A 18 12.52 -2.00 -3.81
CA PHE A 18 13.49 -1.49 -4.76
C PHE A 18 12.99 -1.59 -6.21
N LYS A 19 12.54 -2.77 -6.65
CA LYS A 19 11.96 -2.93 -7.99
C LYS A 19 10.75 -2.04 -8.22
N SER A 20 9.89 -1.88 -7.21
CA SER A 20 8.73 -0.99 -7.29
C SER A 20 9.15 0.47 -7.47
N THR A 21 10.18 0.90 -6.75
CA THR A 21 10.78 2.24 -6.87
C THR A 21 11.32 2.47 -8.28
N LEU A 22 12.07 1.50 -8.83
CA LEU A 22 12.57 1.58 -10.20
C LEU A 22 11.44 1.71 -11.21
N THR A 23 10.42 0.86 -11.12
CA THR A 23 9.27 0.91 -12.03
C THR A 23 8.53 2.24 -11.94
N ARG A 24 8.24 2.73 -10.72
CA ARG A 24 7.43 3.95 -10.52
C ARG A 24 8.12 5.22 -11.00
N HIS A 25 9.43 5.35 -10.77
CA HIS A 25 10.14 6.61 -11.00
C HIS A 25 10.95 6.65 -12.28
N TYR A 26 11.41 5.50 -12.76
CA TYR A 26 12.36 5.43 -13.87
C TYR A 26 11.82 4.70 -15.09
N ILE A 27 10.66 4.02 -15.00
CA ILE A 27 10.04 3.31 -16.13
C ILE A 27 8.70 3.93 -16.51
N LEU A 28 7.73 3.93 -15.59
CA LEU A 28 6.36 4.39 -15.87
C LEU A 28 6.28 5.85 -16.40
N PRO A 29 7.11 6.80 -15.94
CA PRO A 29 7.08 8.16 -16.50
C PRO A 29 7.61 8.28 -17.93
N TYR A 30 8.36 7.27 -18.40
CA TYR A 30 9.11 7.31 -19.67
C TYR A 30 8.73 6.14 -20.59
N THR A 31 7.54 5.56 -20.44
CA THR A 31 7.08 4.41 -21.24
C THR A 31 7.13 4.68 -22.76
N ASN A 32 6.94 5.94 -23.16
CA ASN A 32 6.99 6.36 -24.57
C ASN A 32 8.40 6.80 -25.02
N ASP A 33 9.30 7.13 -24.08
CA ASP A 33 10.63 7.69 -24.34
C ASP A 33 11.71 6.60 -24.24
N LYS A 34 11.88 5.81 -25.31
CA LYS A 34 12.85 4.69 -25.33
C LYS A 34 14.30 5.12 -25.06
N GLU A 35 14.68 6.34 -25.43
CA GLU A 35 16.03 6.87 -25.18
C GLU A 35 16.33 6.99 -23.68
N LYS A 36 15.35 7.48 -22.91
CA LYS A 36 15.48 7.63 -21.44
C LYS A 36 15.50 6.30 -20.71
N LEU A 37 15.00 5.23 -21.34
CA LEU A 37 15.02 3.86 -20.81
C LEU A 37 16.25 3.06 -21.26
N SER A 38 17.08 3.59 -22.16
CA SER A 38 18.23 2.88 -22.75
C SER A 38 19.33 2.56 -21.72
N GLN A 39 19.43 3.39 -20.68
CA GLN A 39 20.45 3.25 -19.64
C GLN A 39 19.82 3.12 -18.25
N PRO A 40 20.42 2.33 -17.35
CA PRO A 40 19.98 2.30 -15.96
C PRO A 40 20.17 3.66 -15.28
N PRO A 41 19.38 3.97 -14.25
CA PRO A 41 19.56 5.21 -13.50
C PRO A 41 20.96 5.33 -12.89
N GLU A 42 21.60 6.49 -13.05
CA GLU A 42 22.95 6.75 -12.53
C GLU A 42 23.08 6.54 -11.02
N THR A 43 21.98 6.71 -10.28
CA THR A 43 21.90 6.44 -8.83
C THR A 43 22.24 4.99 -8.49
N TYR A 44 21.99 4.05 -9.40
CA TYR A 44 22.14 2.61 -9.19
C TYR A 44 23.17 2.01 -10.14
N LYS A 45 24.44 2.45 -10.01
CA LYS A 45 25.58 2.01 -10.83
C LYS A 45 25.85 0.49 -10.83
N PHE A 46 25.33 -0.22 -9.83
CA PHE A 46 25.47 -1.67 -9.71
C PHE A 46 24.53 -2.45 -10.65
N ILE A 47 23.57 -1.78 -11.30
CA ILE A 47 22.67 -2.43 -12.25
C ILE A 47 23.40 -2.52 -13.59
N GLU A 48 23.67 -3.73 -14.04
CA GLU A 48 24.23 -3.95 -15.37
C GLU A 48 23.21 -3.62 -16.45
N LYS A 49 23.67 -3.10 -17.59
CA LYS A 49 22.79 -2.71 -18.70
C LYS A 49 21.90 -3.87 -19.18
N ALA A 50 22.46 -5.08 -19.30
CA ALA A 50 21.69 -6.25 -19.72
C ALA A 50 20.54 -6.59 -18.74
N GLN A 51 20.80 -6.45 -17.43
CA GLN A 51 19.78 -6.66 -16.39
C GLN A 51 18.69 -5.58 -16.43
N TRP A 52 19.11 -4.33 -16.67
CA TRP A 52 18.20 -3.22 -16.84
C TRP A 52 17.29 -3.39 -18.06
N ASP A 53 17.86 -3.70 -19.22
CA ASP A 53 17.12 -3.89 -20.47
C ASP A 53 16.08 -5.01 -20.31
N ALA A 54 16.47 -6.15 -19.72
CA ALA A 54 15.55 -7.25 -19.43
C ALA A 54 14.45 -6.84 -18.44
N PHE A 55 14.79 -6.04 -17.42
CA PHE A 55 13.82 -5.54 -16.45
C PHE A 55 12.82 -4.57 -17.08
N VAL A 56 13.27 -3.62 -17.89
CA VAL A 56 12.41 -2.69 -18.64
C VAL A 56 11.46 -3.48 -19.56
N ALA A 57 11.99 -4.43 -20.35
CA ALA A 57 11.16 -5.27 -21.20
C ALA A 57 10.09 -6.03 -20.39
N SER A 58 10.43 -6.54 -19.20
CA SER A 58 9.46 -7.21 -18.33
C SER A 58 8.35 -6.28 -17.83
N ARG A 59 8.68 -5.00 -17.58
CA ARG A 59 7.73 -3.99 -17.06
C ARG A 59 6.89 -3.34 -18.15
N LEU A 60 7.33 -3.40 -19.40
CA LEU A 60 6.56 -2.96 -20.57
C LEU A 60 5.77 -4.11 -21.23
N SER A 61 5.84 -5.32 -20.66
CA SER A 61 5.05 -6.45 -21.14
C SER A 61 3.55 -6.23 -20.92
N LYS A 62 2.72 -6.73 -21.85
CA LYS A 62 1.26 -6.66 -21.75
C LYS A 62 0.72 -7.33 -20.48
N ASP A 63 1.33 -8.44 -20.07
CA ASP A 63 0.93 -9.17 -18.85
C ASP A 63 1.14 -8.31 -17.61
N PHE A 64 2.29 -7.64 -17.50
CA PHE A 64 2.56 -6.72 -16.40
C PHE A 64 1.59 -5.54 -16.41
N GLU A 65 1.38 -4.92 -17.57
CA GLU A 65 0.47 -3.77 -17.71
C GLU A 65 -0.96 -4.12 -17.31
N SER A 66 -1.45 -5.29 -17.71
CA SER A 66 -2.79 -5.79 -17.34
C SER A 66 -2.93 -5.95 -15.84
N VAL A 67 -1.99 -6.68 -15.21
CA VAL A 67 -2.01 -6.91 -13.75
C VAL A 67 -1.85 -5.59 -13.00
N HIS A 68 -0.94 -4.72 -13.44
CA HIS A 68 -0.72 -3.41 -12.83
C HIS A 68 -1.99 -2.55 -12.87
N SER A 69 -2.65 -2.48 -14.03
CA SER A 69 -3.88 -1.71 -14.23
C SER A 69 -5.04 -2.25 -13.40
N GLN A 70 -5.21 -3.57 -13.34
CA GLN A 70 -6.23 -4.19 -12.49
C GLN A 70 -6.03 -3.84 -11.01
N HIS A 71 -4.79 -3.95 -10.50
CA HIS A 71 -4.50 -3.59 -9.11
C HIS A 71 -4.66 -2.09 -8.84
N ALA A 72 -4.31 -1.22 -9.80
CA ALA A 72 -4.54 0.22 -9.70
C ALA A 72 -6.04 0.54 -9.60
N GLN A 73 -6.88 -0.11 -10.42
CA GLN A 73 -8.34 0.04 -10.38
C GLN A 73 -8.93 -0.46 -9.05
N ILE A 74 -8.50 -1.62 -8.55
CA ILE A 74 -8.93 -2.14 -7.24
C ILE A 74 -8.57 -1.14 -6.14
N ARG A 75 -7.34 -0.59 -6.18
CA ARG A 75 -6.89 0.40 -5.19
C ARG A 75 -7.71 1.69 -5.26
N ALA A 76 -8.07 2.15 -6.45
CA ALA A 76 -8.89 3.35 -6.64
C ALA A 76 -10.31 3.21 -6.06
N LYS A 77 -10.87 1.98 -6.03
CA LYS A 77 -12.19 1.70 -5.44
C LYS A 77 -12.19 1.70 -3.90
N LEU A 78 -11.03 1.67 -3.25
CA LEU A 78 -10.93 1.70 -1.78
C LEU A 78 -11.13 3.13 -1.26
N GLU A 79 -12.39 3.55 -1.19
CA GLU A 79 -12.80 4.92 -0.81
C GLU A 79 -12.49 5.22 0.67
N TYR A 80 -12.79 4.29 1.59
CA TYR A 80 -12.63 4.49 3.03
C TYR A 80 -11.53 3.58 3.59
N ASN A 81 -10.31 4.09 3.62
CA ASN A 81 -9.13 3.31 4.03
C ASN A 81 -9.21 2.82 5.49
N HIS A 82 -8.75 1.58 5.70
CA HIS A 82 -8.64 0.98 7.02
C HIS A 82 -7.52 1.63 7.85
N ARG A 83 -7.79 1.89 9.15
CA ARG A 83 -6.82 2.53 10.07
C ARG A 83 -6.50 1.73 11.32
N LEU A 84 -7.20 0.63 11.59
CA LEU A 84 -7.01 -0.14 12.83
C LEU A 84 -5.75 -1.02 12.85
N SER A 85 -4.86 -0.90 11.84
CA SER A 85 -3.62 -1.68 11.76
C SER A 85 -3.91 -3.18 11.98
N ARG A 86 -3.10 -3.86 12.79
CA ARG A 86 -3.26 -5.27 13.17
C ARG A 86 -4.40 -5.55 14.16
N LYS A 87 -4.98 -4.52 14.78
CA LYS A 87 -6.06 -4.69 15.78
C LYS A 87 -7.35 -5.21 15.12
N GLY A 88 -7.67 -4.68 13.95
CA GLY A 88 -8.94 -4.98 13.27
C GLY A 88 -10.15 -4.50 14.09
N TYR A 89 -11.35 -4.88 13.64
CA TYR A 89 -12.59 -4.52 14.34
C TYR A 89 -12.80 -5.30 15.62
N ALA A 90 -12.49 -6.60 15.65
CA ALA A 90 -12.60 -7.42 16.86
C ALA A 90 -11.79 -6.82 18.03
N GLY A 91 -10.52 -6.47 17.80
CA GLY A 91 -9.72 -5.83 18.84
C GLY A 91 -10.14 -4.39 19.16
N LEU A 92 -10.95 -3.74 18.32
CA LEU A 92 -11.57 -2.46 18.67
C LEU A 92 -12.79 -2.68 19.57
N GLU A 93 -13.60 -3.69 19.30
CA GLU A 93 -14.73 -4.08 20.15
C GLU A 93 -14.26 -4.43 21.56
N ASP A 94 -13.20 -5.24 21.69
CA ASP A 94 -12.61 -5.60 22.98
C ASP A 94 -12.23 -4.35 23.80
N GLN A 95 -11.60 -3.36 23.17
CA GLN A 95 -11.22 -2.11 23.85
C GLN A 95 -12.42 -1.27 24.28
N LEU A 96 -13.49 -1.31 23.50
CA LEU A 96 -14.69 -0.55 23.81
C LEU A 96 -15.47 -1.23 24.94
N GLU A 97 -15.49 -2.55 24.98
CA GLU A 97 -16.06 -3.32 26.09
C GLU A 97 -15.31 -3.06 27.40
N GLU A 98 -13.98 -2.95 27.36
CA GLU A 98 -13.17 -2.57 28.54
C GLU A 98 -13.52 -1.17 29.07
N THR A 99 -13.82 -0.23 28.17
CA THR A 99 -14.09 1.18 28.54
C THR A 99 -15.56 1.43 28.87
N MET A 100 -16.46 0.69 28.26
CA MET A 100 -17.92 0.85 28.32
C MET A 100 -18.58 -0.54 28.40
N PRO A 101 -18.43 -1.26 29.52
CA PRO A 101 -18.89 -2.65 29.63
C PRO A 101 -20.41 -2.75 29.52
N GLY A 102 -20.88 -3.76 28.76
CA GLY A 102 -22.31 -4.05 28.59
C GLY A 102 -23.09 -3.07 27.72
N VAL A 103 -22.41 -2.14 27.04
CA VAL A 103 -23.05 -1.24 26.08
C VAL A 103 -23.07 -1.89 24.71
N GLU A 104 -24.25 -2.15 24.17
CA GLU A 104 -24.38 -2.65 22.79
C GLU A 104 -23.92 -1.57 21.80
N ILE A 105 -22.82 -1.82 21.10
CA ILE A 105 -22.21 -0.86 20.17
C ILE A 105 -22.73 -1.13 18.77
N ASP A 106 -23.52 -0.19 18.26
CA ASP A 106 -23.97 -0.27 16.88
C ASP A 106 -22.79 -0.23 15.89
N ARG A 107 -22.96 -0.94 14.77
CA ARG A 107 -21.96 -1.06 13.71
C ARG A 107 -21.58 0.30 13.12
N SER A 108 -22.51 1.26 13.08
CA SER A 108 -22.23 2.63 12.65
C SER A 108 -21.22 3.32 13.56
N THR A 109 -21.39 3.17 14.87
CA THR A 109 -20.51 3.73 15.90
C THR A 109 -19.12 3.10 15.81
N LEU A 110 -19.07 1.77 15.64
CA LEU A 110 -17.83 1.05 15.47
C LEU A 110 -17.08 1.51 14.19
N TRP A 111 -17.80 1.73 13.09
CA TRP A 111 -17.22 2.25 11.85
C TRP A 111 -16.61 3.64 12.02
N LYS A 112 -17.28 4.54 12.77
CA LYS A 112 -16.79 5.90 13.08
C LYS A 112 -15.54 5.84 13.95
N ARG A 113 -15.59 5.10 15.07
CA ARG A 113 -14.45 4.94 15.99
C ARG A 113 -13.24 4.31 15.31
N ALA A 114 -13.46 3.38 14.38
CA ALA A 114 -12.39 2.77 13.60
C ALA A 114 -11.56 3.74 12.76
N ARG A 115 -12.09 4.93 12.48
CA ARG A 115 -11.48 5.95 11.60
C ARG A 115 -10.98 7.17 12.34
N GLN A 116 -11.30 7.25 13.64
CA GLN A 116 -10.78 8.29 14.52
C GLN A 116 -9.28 8.08 14.77
N ASP A 117 -8.57 9.19 14.94
CA ASP A 117 -7.23 9.20 15.48
C ASP A 117 -7.26 9.17 17.03
N LYS A 118 -6.08 9.21 17.64
CA LYS A 118 -5.92 9.24 19.10
C LYS A 118 -6.58 10.45 19.79
N HIS A 119 -6.94 11.50 19.04
CA HIS A 119 -7.62 12.69 19.52
C HIS A 119 -9.12 12.68 19.21
N GLY A 120 -9.64 11.60 18.61
CA GLY A 120 -11.04 11.50 18.20
C GLY A 120 -11.36 12.11 16.84
N ASN A 121 -10.36 12.63 16.10
CA ASN A 121 -10.59 13.29 14.81
C ASN A 121 -10.57 12.28 13.66
N ILE A 122 -11.36 12.54 12.62
CA ILE A 122 -11.31 11.79 11.35
C ILE A 122 -10.51 12.64 10.35
N PRO A 123 -9.23 12.29 10.05
CA PRO A 123 -8.35 13.17 9.27
C PRO A 123 -8.70 13.22 7.79
N ASP A 124 -9.31 12.17 7.24
CA ASP A 124 -9.74 12.14 5.85
C ASP A 124 -11.08 12.89 5.72
N PRO A 125 -11.14 14.03 5.01
CA PRO A 125 -12.36 14.83 4.92
C PRO A 125 -13.53 14.08 4.32
N LYS A 126 -13.29 13.19 3.33
CA LYS A 126 -14.37 12.41 2.69
C LYS A 126 -14.98 11.42 3.68
N VAL A 127 -14.12 10.80 4.49
CA VAL A 127 -14.54 9.88 5.54
C VAL A 127 -15.29 10.64 6.64
N ALA A 128 -14.84 11.85 6.98
CA ALA A 128 -15.50 12.68 7.98
C ALA A 128 -16.90 13.11 7.53
N GLU A 129 -17.07 13.53 6.28
CA GLU A 129 -18.39 13.82 5.72
C GLU A 129 -19.28 12.58 5.72
N LYS A 130 -18.75 11.43 5.30
CA LYS A 130 -19.51 10.17 5.35
C LYS A 130 -19.92 9.80 6.78
N ALA A 131 -19.06 10.03 7.77
CA ALA A 131 -19.35 9.77 9.18
C ALA A 131 -20.49 10.62 9.74
N LYS A 132 -20.74 11.81 9.17
CA LYS A 132 -21.87 12.67 9.55
C LYS A 132 -23.20 12.17 8.98
N LEU A 133 -23.15 11.45 7.86
CA LEU A 133 -24.33 10.93 7.14
C LEU A 133 -24.76 9.53 7.58
N ILE A 134 -23.88 8.83 8.31
CA ILE A 134 -24.12 7.53 8.94
C ILE A 134 -24.64 7.79 10.35
#